data_AF-A0A961F9G0-F1
#
_entry.id   AF-A0A961F9G0-F1
#
_cell.length_a   1.000
_cell.length_b   1.000
_cell.length_c   1.000
_cell.angle_alpha   90.00
_cell.angle_beta   90.00
_cell.angle_gamma   90.00
#
_symmetry.space_group_name_H-M   'P 1'
#
loop_
_entity.id
_entity.type
_entity.pdbx_description
1 polymer ?
#
loop_
_entity_poly.entity_id
_entity_poly.type
_entity_poly.pdbx_seq_one_letter_code
_entity_poly.pdbx_strand_id
1 'polypeptide(L)'
;MARSERTTNAIEDALNAAQVEFSVNPLFMAPQTKQVLQAQERMLDEAEKFWSAWFQRRQDATQSMIDAGRRIASGGPTDPAGAMKEIVDWQIRSMERLAEDGKHCTEMLSRCAGALLDKEAKGRKGDSGAVKRATKPRESAPA
;
A
#
# COMPACT_ATOMS: atom_id res chain seq x y z
N MET A 1 51.67 6.51 -2.66
CA MET A 1 50.99 7.62 -1.95
C MET A 1 49.80 8.16 -2.74
N ALA A 2 49.96 8.57 -4.00
CA ALA A 2 48.87 9.14 -4.83
C ALA A 2 47.56 8.34 -4.99
N ARG A 3 47.59 6.99 -4.88
CA ARG A 3 46.38 6.15 -4.98
C ARG A 3 45.53 6.20 -3.71
N SER A 4 46.17 6.34 -2.54
CA SER A 4 45.50 6.39 -1.24
C SER A 4 44.79 7.73 -1.05
N GLU A 5 45.43 8.83 -1.45
CA GLU A 5 44.84 10.17 -1.39
C GLU A 5 43.62 10.29 -2.32
N ARG A 6 43.70 9.70 -3.52
CA ARG A 6 42.59 9.71 -4.48
C ARG A 6 41.36 8.95 -3.99
N THR A 7 41.55 7.86 -3.24
CA THR A 7 40.44 7.12 -2.62
C THR A 7 39.84 7.85 -1.42
N THR A 8 40.65 8.53 -0.61
CA THR A 8 40.14 9.31 0.53
C THR A 8 39.29 10.49 0.06
N ASN A 9 39.76 11.21 -0.96
CA ASN A 9 39.02 12.35 -1.53
C ASN A 9 37.69 11.89 -2.17
N ALA A 10 37.67 10.75 -2.86
CA ALA A 10 36.44 10.20 -3.43
C ALA A 10 35.44 9.78 -2.36
N ILE A 11 35.90 9.31 -1.19
CA ILE A 11 35.05 8.95 -0.05
C ILE A 11 34.50 10.23 0.63
N GLU A 12 35.32 11.27 0.79
CA GLU A 12 34.87 12.57 1.32
C GLU A 12 33.86 13.25 0.38
N ASP A 13 34.10 13.22 -0.93
CA ASP A 13 33.17 13.77 -1.92
C ASP A 13 31.84 13.00 -1.91
N ALA A 14 31.88 11.67 -1.79
CA ALA A 14 30.67 10.85 -1.67
C ALA A 14 29.91 11.13 -0.36
N LEU A 15 30.62 11.33 0.76
CA LEU A 15 30.01 11.67 2.05
C LEU A 15 29.39 13.06 2.02
N ASN A 16 30.05 14.05 1.43
CA ASN A 16 29.53 15.41 1.27
C ASN A 16 28.31 15.42 0.34
N ALA A 17 28.37 14.68 -0.78
CA ALA A 17 27.24 14.54 -1.70
C ALA A 17 26.04 13.88 -1.01
N ALA A 18 26.27 12.79 -0.25
CA ALA A 18 25.23 12.14 0.53
C ALA A 18 24.66 13.08 1.61
N GLN A 19 25.50 13.85 2.30
CA GLN A 19 25.06 14.78 3.35
C GLN A 19 24.24 15.94 2.79
N VAL A 20 24.61 16.45 1.62
CA VAL A 20 23.78 17.40 0.87
C VAL A 20 22.45 16.75 0.51
N GLU A 21 22.47 15.56 -0.08
CA GLU A 21 21.24 14.85 -0.45
C GLU A 21 20.32 14.55 0.74
N PHE A 22 20.86 14.17 1.89
CA PHE A 22 20.10 14.00 3.14
C PHE A 22 19.58 15.32 3.72
N SER A 23 20.26 16.44 3.50
CA SER A 23 19.89 17.74 4.06
C SER A 23 18.98 18.58 3.17
N VAL A 24 18.93 18.32 1.87
CA VAL A 24 18.04 19.03 0.92
C VAL A 24 16.90 18.17 0.37
N ASN A 25 16.92 16.85 0.55
CA ASN A 25 15.83 16.01 0.08
C ASN A 25 14.59 16.20 0.99
N PRO A 26 13.43 16.62 0.42
CA PRO A 26 12.20 16.87 1.17
C PRO A 26 11.73 15.69 2.02
N LEU A 27 12.08 14.47 1.61
CA LEU A 27 11.83 13.24 2.37
C LEU A 27 12.51 13.22 3.75
N PHE A 28 13.62 13.91 3.98
CA PHE A 28 14.33 13.88 5.27
C PHE A 28 14.16 15.16 6.10
N MET A 29 13.77 16.27 5.45
CA MET A 29 13.60 17.59 6.08
C MET A 29 12.16 17.88 6.53
N ALA A 30 11.15 17.19 6.00
CA ALA A 30 9.77 17.50 6.34
C ALA A 30 9.37 16.93 7.72
N PRO A 31 8.79 17.74 8.64
CA PRO A 31 8.21 17.21 9.89
C PRO A 31 7.05 16.22 9.65
N GLN A 32 6.60 16.11 8.40
CA GLN A 32 5.58 15.17 7.95
C GLN A 32 6.14 13.80 7.52
N THR A 33 7.46 13.64 7.36
CA THR A 33 8.08 12.38 6.92
C THR A 33 7.71 11.21 7.82
N LYS A 34 7.82 11.38 9.15
CA LYS A 34 7.42 10.32 10.09
C LYS A 34 5.95 9.92 9.90
N GLN A 35 5.09 10.88 9.58
CA GLN A 35 3.66 10.63 9.38
C GLN A 35 3.39 9.93 8.05
N VAL A 36 4.13 10.28 6.99
CA VAL A 36 4.08 9.63 5.68
C VAL A 36 4.58 8.19 5.79
N LEU A 37 5.71 7.95 6.46
CA LEU A 37 6.24 6.60 6.68
C LEU A 37 5.28 5.73 7.50
N GLN A 38 4.67 6.29 8.55
CA GLN A 38 3.62 5.58 9.31
C GLN A 38 2.37 5.27 8.48
N ALA A 39 1.99 6.15 7.56
CA ALA A 39 0.88 5.90 6.64
C ALA A 39 1.26 4.80 5.63
N GLN A 40 2.51 4.80 5.16
CA GLN A 40 3.04 3.78 4.27
C GLN A 40 3.08 2.40 4.93
N GLU A 41 3.57 2.30 6.17
CA GLU A 41 3.51 1.05 6.96
C GLU A 41 2.07 0.54 7.07
N ARG A 42 1.12 1.42 7.41
CA ARG A 42 -0.29 1.02 7.54
C ARG A 42 -0.90 0.56 6.21
N MET A 43 -0.54 1.18 5.09
CA MET A 43 -0.98 0.72 3.76
C MET A 43 -0.40 -0.66 3.42
N LEU A 44 0.87 -0.89 3.76
CA LEU A 44 1.52 -2.19 3.57
C LEU A 44 0.85 -3.28 4.42
N ASP A 45 0.52 -3.00 5.68
CA ASP A 45 -0.20 -3.93 6.56
C ASP A 45 -1.58 -4.31 6.00
N GLU A 46 -2.36 -3.34 5.51
CA GLU A 46 -3.68 -3.63 4.92
C GLU A 46 -3.54 -4.40 3.60
N ALA A 47 -2.51 -4.12 2.81
CA ALA A 47 -2.21 -4.87 1.59
C ALA A 47 -1.82 -6.31 1.91
N GLU A 48 -0.94 -6.55 2.90
CA GLU A 48 -0.53 -7.90 3.29
C GLU A 48 -1.73 -8.75 3.74
N LYS A 49 -2.63 -8.18 4.55
CA LYS A 49 -3.86 -8.86 4.98
C LYS A 49 -4.74 -9.23 3.79
N PHE A 50 -4.94 -8.28 2.88
CA PHE A 50 -5.74 -8.52 1.67
C PHE A 50 -5.13 -9.62 0.80
N TRP A 51 -3.84 -9.51 0.46
CA TRP A 51 -3.18 -10.46 -0.42
C TRP A 51 -3.14 -11.86 0.18
N SER A 52 -2.83 -11.98 1.47
CA SER A 52 -2.82 -13.27 2.17
C SER A 52 -4.18 -13.97 2.09
N ALA A 53 -5.26 -13.24 2.37
CA ALA A 53 -6.61 -13.78 2.29
C ALA A 53 -7.03 -14.09 0.84
N TRP A 54 -6.64 -13.24 -0.12
CA TRP A 54 -6.90 -13.44 -1.54
C TRP A 54 -6.23 -14.72 -2.07
N PHE A 55 -4.96 -14.95 -1.72
CA PHE A 55 -4.24 -16.16 -2.12
C PHE A 55 -4.93 -17.42 -1.60
N GLN A 56 -5.36 -17.43 -0.34
CA GLN A 56 -6.11 -18.56 0.24
C GLN A 56 -7.40 -18.83 -0.54
N ARG A 57 -8.22 -17.81 -0.78
CA ARG A 57 -9.47 -17.96 -1.55
C ARG A 57 -9.23 -18.46 -2.98
N ARG A 58 -8.15 -18.04 -3.63
CA ARG A 58 -7.78 -18.51 -4.99
C ARG A 58 -7.28 -19.94 -4.99
N GLN A 59 -6.59 -20.36 -3.95
CA GLN A 59 -6.19 -21.74 -3.76
C GLN A 59 -7.44 -22.63 -3.57
N ASP A 60 -8.39 -22.22 -2.73
CA ASP A 60 -9.66 -22.92 -2.53
C ASP A 60 -10.49 -23.00 -3.82
N ALA A 61 -10.53 -21.90 -4.59
CA ALA A 61 -11.22 -21.88 -5.88
C ALA A 61 -10.60 -22.89 -6.86
N THR A 62 -9.27 -22.97 -6.91
CA THR A 62 -8.54 -23.92 -7.74
C THR A 62 -8.82 -25.36 -7.32
N GLN A 63 -8.82 -25.65 -6.01
CA GLN A 63 -9.16 -26.97 -5.50
C GLN A 63 -10.60 -27.35 -5.86
N SER A 64 -11.54 -26.41 -5.76
CA SER A 64 -12.94 -26.65 -6.13
C SER A 64 -13.12 -26.98 -7.62
N MET A 65 -12.27 -26.44 -8.50
CA MET A 65 -12.24 -26.76 -9.92
C MET A 65 -11.73 -28.18 -10.16
N ILE A 66 -10.65 -28.57 -9.47
CA ILE A 66 -10.11 -29.93 -9.52
C ILE A 66 -11.18 -30.94 -9.06
N ASP A 67 -11.89 -30.65 -7.99
CA ASP A 67 -12.93 -31.52 -7.45
C ASP A 67 -14.14 -31.62 -8.38
N ALA A 68 -14.55 -30.52 -9.02
CA ALA A 68 -15.58 -30.54 -10.06
C ALA A 68 -15.15 -31.40 -11.26
N GLY A 69 -13.90 -31.26 -11.72
CA GLY A 69 -13.34 -32.10 -12.78
C GLY A 69 -13.34 -33.60 -12.42
N ARG A 70 -13.02 -33.94 -11.17
CA ARG A 70 -13.11 -35.33 -10.68
C ARG A 70 -14.54 -35.85 -10.70
N ARG A 71 -15.52 -35.06 -10.25
CA ARG A 71 -16.95 -35.44 -10.27
C ARG A 71 -17.45 -35.70 -11.68
N ILE A 72 -17.10 -34.82 -12.62
CA ILE A 72 -17.40 -34.98 -14.04
C ILE A 72 -16.78 -36.28 -14.58
N ALA A 73 -15.50 -36.53 -14.30
CA ALA A 73 -14.82 -37.74 -14.76
C ALA A 73 -15.40 -39.03 -14.16
N SER A 74 -15.90 -38.99 -12.91
CA SER A 74 -16.52 -40.14 -12.26
C SER A 74 -17.91 -40.51 -12.79
N GLY A 75 -18.62 -39.58 -13.45
CA GLY A 75 -19.93 -39.84 -14.07
C GLY A 75 -19.88 -40.67 -15.35
N GLY A 76 -18.68 -40.89 -15.91
CA GLY A 76 -18.49 -41.62 -17.16
C GLY A 76 -19.04 -40.87 -18.40
N PRO A 77 -18.80 -41.38 -19.63
CA PRO A 77 -19.28 -40.77 -20.87
C PRO A 77 -20.82 -40.78 -21.03
N THR A 78 -21.55 -41.41 -20.10
CA THR A 78 -23.00 -41.60 -20.17
C THR A 78 -23.82 -40.50 -19.48
N ASP A 79 -23.20 -39.54 -18.80
CA ASP A 79 -23.91 -38.42 -18.16
C ASP A 79 -23.43 -37.01 -18.58
N PRO A 80 -23.69 -36.59 -19.84
CA PRO A 80 -23.37 -35.24 -20.30
C PRO A 80 -24.15 -34.15 -19.55
N ALA A 81 -25.39 -34.45 -19.12
CA ALA A 81 -26.25 -33.50 -18.44
C ALA A 81 -25.74 -33.20 -17.02
N GLY A 82 -25.33 -34.22 -16.27
CA GLY A 82 -24.69 -34.07 -14.96
C GLY A 82 -23.34 -33.36 -15.06
N ALA A 83 -22.54 -33.67 -16.10
CA ALA A 83 -21.29 -32.95 -16.35
C ALA A 83 -21.51 -31.45 -16.58
N MET A 84 -22.51 -31.10 -17.39
CA MET A 84 -22.84 -29.69 -17.67
C MET A 84 -23.38 -28.97 -16.44
N LYS A 85 -24.17 -29.66 -15.61
CA LYS A 85 -24.63 -29.14 -14.31
C LYS A 85 -23.46 -28.82 -13.37
N GLU A 86 -22.49 -29.73 -13.24
CA GLU A 86 -21.30 -29.50 -12.40
C GLU A 86 -20.46 -28.30 -12.88
N ILE A 87 -20.34 -28.11 -14.21
CA ILE A 87 -19.66 -26.94 -14.78
C ILE A 87 -20.41 -25.65 -14.43
N VAL A 88 -21.73 -25.61 -14.62
CA VAL A 88 -22.55 -24.43 -14.31
C VAL A 88 -22.50 -24.10 -12.82
N ASP A 89 -22.66 -25.11 -11.96
CA ASP A 89 -22.60 -24.93 -10.51
C ASP A 89 -21.21 -24.46 -10.05
N TRP A 90 -20.14 -24.91 -10.71
CA TRP A 90 -18.79 -24.41 -10.46
C TRP A 90 -18.60 -22.96 -10.95
N GLN A 91 -19.14 -22.61 -12.12
CA GLN A 91 -19.06 -21.26 -12.68
C GLN A 91 -19.76 -20.23 -11.79
N ILE A 92 -20.98 -20.50 -11.34
CA ILE A 92 -21.76 -19.62 -10.45
C ILE A 92 -20.96 -19.33 -9.17
N ARG A 93 -20.51 -20.38 -8.48
CA ARG A 93 -19.69 -20.24 -7.26
C ARG A 93 -18.37 -19.51 -7.51
N SER A 94 -17.82 -19.60 -8.71
CA SER A 94 -16.61 -18.88 -9.09
C SER A 94 -16.87 -17.39 -9.29
N MET A 95 -18.03 -17.02 -9.85
CA MET A 95 -18.45 -15.61 -9.95
C MET A 95 -18.71 -14.98 -8.58
N GLU A 96 -19.34 -15.72 -7.67
CA GLU A 96 -19.56 -15.26 -6.28
C GLU A 96 -18.23 -14.94 -5.57
N ARG A 97 -17.25 -15.85 -5.68
CA ARG A 97 -15.91 -15.64 -5.11
C ARG A 97 -15.19 -14.43 -5.71
N LEU A 98 -15.30 -14.22 -7.03
CA LEU A 98 -14.73 -13.05 -7.69
C LEU A 98 -15.39 -11.74 -7.25
N ALA A 99 -16.71 -11.75 -7.02
CA ALA A 99 -17.42 -10.58 -6.50
C ALA A 99 -16.96 -10.23 -5.08
N GLU A 100 -16.79 -11.23 -4.21
CA GLU A 100 -16.27 -11.01 -2.85
C GLU A 100 -14.82 -10.50 -2.88
N ASP A 101 -13.97 -11.02 -3.77
CA ASP A 101 -12.62 -10.49 -3.99
C ASP A 101 -12.63 -9.02 -4.40
N GLY A 102 -13.52 -8.63 -5.32
CA GLY A 102 -13.68 -7.25 -5.78
C GLY A 102 -14.11 -6.30 -4.67
N LYS A 103 -15.02 -6.75 -3.80
CA LYS A 103 -15.45 -6.01 -2.62
C LYS A 103 -14.29 -5.80 -1.64
N HIS A 104 -13.58 -6.88 -1.29
CA HIS A 104 -12.43 -6.78 -0.38
C HIS A 104 -11.29 -5.92 -0.93
N CYS A 105 -11.06 -5.96 -2.24
CA CYS A 105 -10.07 -5.09 -2.88
C CYS A 105 -10.47 -3.61 -2.75
N THR A 106 -11.75 -3.30 -2.99
CA THR A 106 -12.29 -1.95 -2.85
C THR A 106 -12.24 -1.46 -1.40
N GLU A 107 -12.52 -2.35 -0.43
CA GLU A 107 -12.38 -2.07 1.01
C GLU A 107 -10.93 -1.74 1.37
N MET A 108 -9.96 -2.55 0.91
CA MET A 108 -8.53 -2.31 1.13
C MET A 108 -8.12 -0.94 0.57
N LEU A 109 -8.47 -0.66 -0.70
CA LEU A 109 -8.16 0.62 -1.34
C LEU A 109 -8.77 1.81 -0.57
N SER A 110 -10.01 1.65 -0.09
CA SER A 110 -10.69 2.68 0.71
C SER A 110 -10.00 2.92 2.04
N ARG A 111 -9.51 1.88 2.72
CA ARG A 111 -8.75 2.00 3.97
C ARG A 111 -7.40 2.66 3.75
N CYS A 112 -6.71 2.34 2.65
CA CYS A 112 -5.47 3.00 2.26
C CYS A 112 -5.69 4.49 1.95
N ALA A 113 -6.74 4.82 1.20
CA ALA A 113 -7.12 6.21 0.91
C ALA A 113 -7.48 6.99 2.18
N GLY A 114 -8.23 6.38 3.10
CA GLY A 114 -8.55 6.98 4.41
C GLY A 114 -7.31 7.26 5.26
N ALA A 115 -6.33 6.35 5.27
CA ALA A 115 -5.07 6.55 5.99
C ALA A 115 -4.26 7.75 5.47
N LEU A 116 -4.37 8.06 4.18
CA LEU A 116 -3.74 9.24 3.56
C LEU A 116 -4.51 10.53 3.89
N LEU A 117 -5.84 10.52 3.72
CA LEU A 117 -6.70 11.70 3.88
C LEU A 117 -6.87 12.16 5.34
N ASP A 118 -6.98 11.23 6.30
CA ASP A 118 -7.07 11.55 7.74
C ASP A 118 -5.83 12.31 8.25
N LYS A 119 -4.71 12.18 7.54
CA LYS A 119 -3.43 12.78 7.90
C LYS A 119 -3.25 14.16 7.27
N GLU A 120 -3.70 14.40 6.03
CA GLU A 120 -3.79 15.75 5.47
C GLU A 120 -4.70 16.66 6.32
N ALA A 121 -5.84 16.13 6.78
CA ALA A 121 -6.76 16.86 7.65
C ALA A 121 -6.14 17.22 9.02
N LYS A 122 -5.30 16.34 9.60
CA LYS A 122 -4.55 16.62 10.84
C LYS A 122 -3.38 17.57 10.61
N GLY A 123 -2.68 17.49 9.47
CA GLY A 123 -1.63 18.43 9.08
C GLY A 123 -2.13 19.87 8.96
N ARG A 124 -3.33 20.07 8.41
CA ARG A 124 -3.96 21.39 8.27
C ARG A 124 -4.41 22.02 9.61
N LYS A 125 -4.81 21.19 10.58
CA LYS A 125 -5.20 21.66 11.93
C LYS A 125 -3.99 22.05 12.80
N GLY A 126 -2.79 21.52 12.53
CA GLY A 126 -1.56 21.88 13.24
C GLY A 126 -1.03 23.28 12.91
N ASP A 127 -1.28 23.76 11.68
CA ASP A 127 -0.76 25.05 11.19
C ASP A 127 -1.60 26.26 11.63
N SER A 128 -2.86 26.02 12.03
CA SER A 128 -3.78 27.09 12.49
C SER A 128 -3.37 27.74 13.82
N GLY A 129 -2.41 27.14 14.56
CA GLY A 129 -1.85 27.70 15.79
C GLY A 129 -0.68 28.67 15.58
N ALA A 130 0.05 28.55 14.47
CA ALA A 130 1.23 29.38 14.19
C ALA A 130 0.85 30.78 13.66
N VAL A 131 -0.24 30.88 12.90
CA VAL A 131 -0.72 32.15 12.32
C VAL A 131 -1.17 33.16 13.38
N LYS A 132 -1.67 32.72 14.54
CA LYS A 132 -2.09 33.63 15.61
C LYS A 132 -0.95 34.23 16.42
N ARG A 133 0.28 33.70 16.32
CA ARG A 133 1.46 34.24 17.03
C ARG A 133 2.25 35.26 16.21
N ALA A 134 2.04 35.29 14.89
CA ALA A 134 2.76 36.16 13.97
C ALA A 134 2.10 37.53 13.71
N THR A 135 0.93 37.81 14.29
CA THR A 135 0.16 39.05 14.04
C THR A 135 0.13 40.05 15.19
N LYS A 136 0.99 39.92 16.22
CA LYS A 136 1.19 41.05 17.15
C LYS A 136 2.08 42.11 16.47
N PRO A 137 1.57 43.31 16.17
CA PRO A 137 2.39 44.39 15.63
C PRO A 137 3.43 44.79 16.69
N ARG A 138 4.71 44.78 16.31
CA ARG A 138 5.76 45.45 17.08
C ARG A 138 5.57 46.94 16.84
N GLU A 139 5.07 47.61 17.86
CA GLU A 139 4.98 49.07 17.95
C GLU A 139 6.38 49.67 17.77
N SER A 140 6.55 50.41 16.67
CA SER A 140 7.73 51.21 16.38
C SER A 140 7.75 52.42 17.30
N ALA A 141 8.88 52.69 17.96
CA ALA A 141 9.16 54.02 18.52
C ALA A 141 10.56 54.48 18.07
N PRO A 142 10.75 55.80 17.87
CA PRO A 142 11.71 56.34 16.90
C PRO A 142 13.00 56.88 17.54
N ALA A 143 13.86 57.40 16.65
CA ALA A 143 15.20 57.95 16.86
C ALA A 143 15.31 59.06 17.92
#